data_AF-A0A914WX81-F1
#
_entry.id   AF-A0A914WX81-F1
#
_cell.length_a   1.000
_cell.length_b   1.000
_cell.length_c   1.000
_cell.angle_alpha   90.00
_cell.angle_beta   90.00
_cell.angle_gamma   90.00
#
_symmetry.space_group_name_H-M   'P 1'
#
loop_
_entity.id
_entity.type
_entity.pdbx_description
1 polymer ?
#
loop_
_entity_poly.entity_id
_entity_poly.type
_entity_poly.pdbx_seq_one_letter_code
_entity_poly.pdbx_strand_id
1 'polypeptide(L)'
;MEATRVERLIKQLSTVRHPDAIVISIGGDDLHLADAIRSIIVGSPQPLLRSANATLDQVEHSLNELGAAIHDMRIDPRTIMLMEYYDVFRDEYGHVSAECTSAGLATSANFLAAEELIRRPFNKILAAAAVRNEWTYVDGIDEVFATHGLCSPSSMIVGFDESLNRQGNVLGAFYPNNKGHELVAQVLWQMYLRPYLQQVAGLP
;
A
#
# COMPACT_ATOMS: atom_id res chain seq x y z
N MET A 1 -0.10 -15.22 0.78
CA MET A 1 -1.48 -15.79 0.91
C MET A 1 -2.53 -14.92 0.21
N GLU A 2 -2.28 -13.60 0.10
CA GLU A 2 -3.15 -12.66 -0.62
C GLU A 2 -2.99 -12.73 -2.15
N ALA A 3 -1.77 -12.96 -2.66
CA ALA A 3 -1.53 -13.16 -4.11
C ALA A 3 -2.45 -14.25 -4.72
N THR A 4 -2.54 -15.41 -4.07
CA THR A 4 -3.44 -16.51 -4.47
C THR A 4 -4.92 -16.15 -4.38
N ARG A 5 -5.30 -15.20 -3.51
CA ARG A 5 -6.68 -14.72 -3.41
C ARG A 5 -7.02 -13.78 -4.56
N VAL A 6 -6.12 -12.84 -4.87
CA VAL A 6 -6.26 -11.94 -6.02
C VAL A 6 -6.31 -12.72 -7.33
N GLU A 7 -5.42 -13.70 -7.50
CA GLU A 7 -5.44 -14.62 -8.62
C GLU A 7 -6.84 -15.24 -8.82
N ARG A 8 -7.42 -15.81 -7.76
CA ARG A 8 -8.75 -16.46 -7.84
C ARG A 8 -9.85 -15.47 -8.24
N LEU A 9 -9.83 -14.25 -7.71
CA LEU A 9 -10.82 -13.22 -8.04
C LEU A 9 -10.70 -12.78 -9.51
N ILE A 10 -9.48 -12.53 -9.97
CA ILE A 10 -9.20 -12.18 -11.37
C ILE A 10 -9.67 -13.31 -12.29
N LYS A 11 -9.34 -14.56 -11.97
CA LYS A 11 -9.77 -15.73 -12.73
C LYS A 11 -11.29 -15.82 -12.82
N GLN A 12 -12.00 -15.62 -11.72
CA GLN A 12 -13.46 -15.63 -11.71
C GLN A 12 -14.05 -14.53 -12.60
N LEU A 13 -13.54 -13.30 -12.52
CA LEU A 13 -14.02 -12.18 -13.34
C LEU A 13 -13.76 -12.43 -14.84
N SER A 14 -12.57 -12.92 -15.19
CA SER A 14 -12.18 -13.18 -16.59
C SER A 14 -12.98 -14.29 -17.26
N THR A 15 -13.69 -15.14 -16.52
CA THR A 15 -14.63 -16.11 -17.12
C THR A 15 -15.92 -15.47 -17.65
N VAL A 16 -16.27 -14.26 -17.17
CA VAL A 16 -17.51 -13.57 -17.52
C VAL A 16 -17.25 -12.39 -18.45
N ARG A 17 -16.16 -11.65 -18.23
CA ARG A 17 -15.73 -10.53 -19.09
C ARG A 17 -14.23 -10.27 -18.91
N HIS A 18 -13.57 -9.80 -19.96
CA HIS A 18 -12.21 -9.27 -19.81
C HIS A 18 -12.26 -7.91 -19.10
N PRO A 19 -11.49 -7.70 -18.02
CA PRO A 19 -11.43 -6.41 -17.34
C PRO A 19 -10.64 -5.41 -18.17
N ASP A 20 -11.16 -4.19 -18.29
CA ASP A 20 -10.48 -3.09 -18.98
C ASP A 20 -9.31 -2.54 -18.15
N ALA A 21 -9.46 -2.49 -16.82
CA ALA A 21 -8.40 -2.11 -15.90
C ALA A 21 -8.55 -2.87 -14.58
N ILE A 22 -7.42 -3.20 -13.95
CA ILE A 22 -7.33 -3.83 -12.63
C ILE A 22 -6.36 -2.98 -11.80
N VAL A 23 -6.88 -2.29 -10.79
CA VAL A 23 -6.08 -1.57 -9.80
C VAL A 23 -5.91 -2.47 -8.58
N ILE A 24 -4.68 -2.71 -8.17
CA ILE A 24 -4.34 -3.58 -7.03
C ILE A 24 -3.44 -2.85 -6.03
N SER A 25 -3.78 -2.96 -4.75
CA SER A 25 -2.88 -2.73 -3.62
C SER A 25 -2.72 -4.06 -2.90
N ILE A 26 -1.50 -4.60 -2.86
CA ILE A 26 -1.23 -5.95 -2.36
C ILE A 26 0.18 -6.02 -1.75
N GLY A 27 0.44 -7.04 -0.93
CA GLY A 27 1.74 -7.29 -0.31
C GLY A 27 1.89 -6.73 1.10
N GLY A 28 1.03 -5.79 1.53
CA GLY A 28 1.05 -5.27 2.90
C GLY A 28 0.78 -6.33 3.97
N ASP A 29 -0.14 -7.26 3.70
CA ASP A 29 -0.42 -8.40 4.59
C ASP A 29 0.69 -9.45 4.54
N ASP A 30 1.29 -9.70 3.37
CA ASP A 30 2.45 -10.59 3.24
C ASP A 30 3.69 -10.00 3.96
N LEU A 31 3.74 -8.67 4.16
CA LEU A 31 4.70 -7.98 5.02
C LEU A 31 4.34 -7.97 6.51
N HIS A 32 3.14 -8.41 6.89
CA HIS A 32 2.61 -8.23 8.23
C HIS A 32 2.64 -6.76 8.69
N LEU A 33 2.34 -5.81 7.79
CA LEU A 33 2.50 -4.37 8.05
C LEU A 33 1.68 -3.88 9.26
N ALA A 34 0.50 -4.44 9.50
CA ALA A 34 -0.29 -4.12 10.69
C ALA A 34 0.41 -4.56 11.98
N ASP A 35 1.03 -5.73 12.00
CA ASP A 35 1.78 -6.25 13.15
C ASP A 35 3.09 -5.48 13.33
N ALA A 36 3.72 -5.05 12.23
CA ALA A 36 4.86 -4.16 12.23
C ALA A 36 4.56 -2.87 12.98
N ILE A 37 3.51 -2.16 12.57
CA ILE A 37 3.08 -0.91 13.19
C ILE A 37 2.74 -1.12 14.67
N ARG A 38 1.99 -2.18 14.99
CA ARG A 38 1.68 -2.53 16.39
C ARG A 38 2.94 -2.77 17.22
N SER A 39 3.91 -3.53 16.69
CA SER A 39 5.17 -3.84 17.39
C SER A 39 5.98 -2.59 17.69
N ILE A 40 5.98 -1.60 16.78
CA ILE A 40 6.63 -0.31 16.99
C ILE A 40 5.89 0.49 18.07
N ILE A 41 4.56 0.52 18.02
CA ILE A 41 3.72 1.25 18.98
C ILE A 41 3.89 0.73 20.41
N VAL A 42 4.02 -0.59 20.58
CA VAL A 42 4.25 -1.21 21.91
C VAL A 42 5.73 -1.28 22.30
N GLY A 43 6.63 -0.64 21.55
CA GLY A 43 8.05 -0.52 21.89
C GLY A 43 8.90 -1.77 21.68
N SER A 44 8.45 -2.71 20.84
CA SER A 44 9.16 -3.97 20.55
C SER A 44 9.41 -4.24 19.05
N PRO A 45 9.94 -3.27 18.25
CA PRO A 45 10.09 -3.45 16.80
C PRO A 45 11.22 -4.39 16.36
N GLN A 46 12.11 -4.81 17.25
CA GLN A 46 13.37 -5.47 16.91
C GLN A 46 13.19 -6.83 16.21
N PRO A 47 12.24 -7.70 16.58
CA PRO A 47 11.97 -8.92 15.83
C PRO A 47 11.59 -8.64 14.37
N LEU A 48 10.71 -7.65 14.14
CA LEU A 48 10.29 -7.22 12.82
C LEU A 48 11.46 -6.69 11.99
N LEU A 49 12.24 -5.76 12.55
CA LEU A 49 13.37 -5.17 11.83
C LEU A 49 14.43 -6.22 11.46
N ARG A 50 14.61 -7.25 12.29
CA ARG A 50 15.53 -8.37 11.97
C ARG A 50 15.01 -9.29 10.87
N SER A 51 13.70 -9.45 10.75
CA SER A 51 13.08 -10.31 9.71
C SER A 51 12.71 -9.54 8.44
N ALA A 52 12.94 -8.23 8.38
CA ALA A 52 12.53 -7.38 7.27
C ALA A 52 12.97 -7.94 5.91
N ASN A 53 14.25 -8.27 5.75
CA ASN A 53 14.77 -8.82 4.48
C ASN A 53 14.07 -10.11 4.07
N ALA A 54 13.95 -11.09 4.97
CA ALA A 54 13.29 -12.35 4.66
C ALA A 54 11.81 -12.17 4.30
N THR A 55 11.14 -11.19 4.91
CA THR A 55 9.74 -10.87 4.62
C THR A 55 9.62 -10.17 3.26
N LEU A 56 10.53 -9.27 2.94
CA LEU A 56 10.63 -8.61 1.63
C LEU A 56 10.90 -9.62 0.51
N ASP A 57 11.81 -10.58 0.73
CA ASP A 57 12.09 -11.66 -0.22
C ASP A 57 10.82 -12.51 -0.49
N GLN A 58 10.05 -12.81 0.56
CA GLN A 58 8.79 -13.54 0.43
C GLN A 58 7.73 -12.76 -0.35
N VAL A 59 7.66 -11.44 -0.18
CA VAL A 59 6.77 -10.57 -0.95
C VAL A 59 7.17 -10.56 -2.42
N GLU A 60 8.46 -10.40 -2.70
CA GLU A 60 8.96 -10.45 -4.08
C GLU A 60 8.62 -11.78 -4.75
N HIS A 61 8.81 -12.90 -4.03
CA HIS A 61 8.43 -14.22 -4.51
C HIS A 61 6.92 -14.29 -4.82
N SER A 62 6.08 -13.83 -3.90
CA SER A 62 4.61 -13.86 -4.05
C SER A 62 4.12 -12.99 -5.23
N LEU A 63 4.78 -11.85 -5.49
CA LEU A 63 4.49 -11.00 -6.65
C LEU A 63 4.90 -11.66 -7.97
N ASN A 64 6.00 -12.42 -7.98
CA ASN A 64 6.42 -13.17 -9.17
C ASN A 64 5.44 -14.33 -9.47
N GLU A 65 4.94 -15.03 -8.43
CA GLU A 65 3.89 -16.05 -8.59
C GLU A 65 2.59 -15.44 -9.14
N LEU A 66 2.17 -14.27 -8.61
CA LEU A 66 1.01 -13.55 -9.13
C LEU A 66 1.20 -13.15 -10.60
N GLY A 67 2.39 -12.66 -10.94
CA GLY A 67 2.79 -12.36 -12.31
C GLY A 67 2.59 -13.51 -13.27
N ALA A 68 3.16 -14.66 -12.93
CA ALA A 68 3.03 -15.89 -13.72
C ALA A 68 1.57 -16.32 -13.86
N ALA A 69 0.80 -16.27 -12.76
CA ALA A 69 -0.61 -16.68 -12.79
C ALA A 69 -1.47 -15.76 -13.66
N ILE A 70 -1.26 -14.43 -13.61
CA ILE A 70 -1.96 -13.46 -14.47
C ILE A 70 -1.60 -13.67 -15.94
N HIS A 71 -0.31 -13.93 -16.23
CA HIS A 71 0.15 -14.25 -17.59
C HIS A 71 -0.55 -15.50 -18.14
N ASP A 72 -0.67 -16.56 -17.34
CA ASP A 72 -1.35 -17.80 -17.75
C ASP A 72 -2.85 -17.61 -18.05
N MET A 73 -3.48 -16.61 -17.43
CA MET A 73 -4.86 -16.20 -17.72
C MET A 73 -5.01 -15.40 -19.01
N ARG A 74 -3.90 -15.04 -19.69
CA ARG A 74 -3.86 -14.24 -20.92
C ARG A 74 -4.53 -12.87 -20.75
N ILE A 75 -4.37 -12.27 -19.58
CA ILE A 75 -4.77 -10.89 -19.33
C ILE A 75 -3.66 -9.99 -19.87
N ASP A 76 -4.03 -8.94 -20.60
CA ASP A 76 -3.06 -7.95 -21.07
C ASP A 76 -2.40 -7.29 -19.84
N PRO A 77 -1.08 -7.43 -19.65
CA PRO A 77 -0.42 -6.94 -18.45
C PRO A 77 -0.57 -5.42 -18.27
N ARG A 78 -0.79 -4.68 -19.36
CA ARG A 78 -1.00 -3.23 -19.34
C ARG A 78 -2.32 -2.80 -18.67
N THR A 79 -3.25 -3.74 -18.47
CA THR A 79 -4.49 -3.51 -17.70
C THR A 79 -4.23 -3.46 -16.19
N ILE A 80 -3.08 -3.95 -15.72
CA ILE A 80 -2.75 -4.06 -14.30
C ILE A 80 -2.04 -2.79 -13.82
N MET A 81 -2.54 -2.23 -12.73
CA MET A 81 -1.99 -1.06 -12.05
C MET A 81 -1.69 -1.41 -10.60
N LEU A 82 -0.41 -1.44 -10.23
CA LEU A 82 0.07 -1.81 -8.90
C LEU A 82 0.37 -0.57 -8.06
N MET A 83 -0.36 -0.40 -6.96
CA MET A 83 -0.31 0.79 -6.11
C MET A 83 0.89 0.84 -5.18
N GLU A 84 1.50 2.01 -5.11
CA GLU A 84 2.43 2.42 -4.05
C GLU A 84 1.77 2.43 -2.65
N TYR A 85 2.57 2.14 -1.61
CA TYR A 85 2.21 2.36 -0.21
C TYR A 85 2.82 3.66 0.32
N TYR A 86 2.08 4.39 1.15
CA TYR A 86 2.47 5.68 1.74
C TYR A 86 2.98 5.54 3.18
N ASP A 87 3.71 6.56 3.66
CA ASP A 87 4.08 6.67 5.08
C ASP A 87 2.89 7.15 5.93
N VAL A 88 2.61 6.43 7.01
CA VAL A 88 1.47 6.67 7.91
C VAL A 88 1.74 7.77 8.93
N PHE A 89 2.99 8.03 9.31
CA PHE A 89 3.36 8.73 10.54
C PHE A 89 4.02 10.10 10.30
N ARG A 90 3.94 10.64 9.08
CA ARG A 90 4.43 12.00 8.79
C ARG A 90 3.67 13.08 9.56
N ASP A 91 4.40 14.09 10.01
CA ASP A 91 3.88 15.35 10.57
C ASP A 91 3.54 16.37 9.46
N GLU A 92 3.14 17.58 9.83
CA GLU A 92 2.84 18.67 8.90
C GLU A 92 4.06 19.22 8.14
N TYR A 93 5.27 18.90 8.58
CA TYR A 93 6.53 19.29 7.93
C TYR A 93 7.07 18.18 7.03
N GLY A 94 6.40 17.02 7.03
CA GLY A 94 6.77 15.83 6.28
C GLY A 94 7.89 15.00 6.91
N HIS A 95 8.15 15.20 8.20
CA HIS A 95 9.04 14.32 8.95
C HIS A 95 8.27 13.16 9.55
N VAL A 96 8.88 11.98 9.54
CA VAL A 96 8.36 10.81 10.26
C VAL A 96 8.44 11.08 11.76
N SER A 97 7.30 10.99 12.46
CA SER A 97 7.18 11.36 13.87
C SER A 97 6.44 10.29 14.69
N ALA A 98 6.67 10.27 16.00
CA ALA A 98 5.92 9.45 16.96
C ALA A 98 5.03 10.27 17.89
N GLU A 99 4.99 11.60 17.76
CA GLU A 99 4.30 12.50 18.70
C GLU A 99 2.78 12.23 18.78
N CYS A 100 2.19 11.73 17.71
CA CYS A 100 0.78 11.33 17.68
C CYS A 100 0.46 9.99 18.36
N THR A 101 1.48 9.26 18.83
CA THR A 101 1.27 7.97 19.50
C THR A 101 1.08 8.17 21.00
N SER A 102 -0.12 7.86 21.51
CA SER A 102 -0.51 8.10 22.89
C SER A 102 0.14 7.15 23.92
N ALA A 103 0.80 6.07 23.47
CA ALA A 103 1.39 5.05 24.33
C ALA A 103 2.80 5.39 24.86
N GLY A 104 3.49 6.39 24.29
CA GLY A 104 4.83 6.83 24.73
C GLY A 104 5.97 5.82 24.59
N LEU A 105 5.71 4.63 24.04
CA LEU A 105 6.70 3.56 23.81
C LEU A 105 7.28 3.58 22.38
N ALA A 106 6.55 4.18 21.44
CA ALA A 106 7.07 4.42 20.10
C ALA A 106 8.01 5.63 20.09
N THR A 107 9.05 5.57 19.26
CA THR A 107 9.95 6.70 19.02
C THR A 107 9.98 7.02 17.54
N SER A 108 10.22 8.27 17.18
CA SER A 108 10.37 8.66 15.77
C SER A 108 11.51 7.87 15.09
N ALA A 109 12.54 7.48 15.85
CA ALA A 109 13.62 6.63 15.36
C ALA A 109 13.14 5.23 14.95
N ASN A 110 12.18 4.64 15.68
CA ASN A 110 11.62 3.33 15.31
C ASN A 110 10.79 3.42 14.03
N PHE A 111 9.97 4.48 13.87
CA PHE A 111 9.22 4.69 12.64
C PHE A 111 10.13 5.00 11.46
N LEU A 112 11.18 5.80 11.66
CA LEU A 112 12.17 6.07 10.62
C LEU A 112 12.90 4.78 10.20
N ALA A 113 13.26 3.91 11.14
CA ALA A 113 13.85 2.62 10.82
C ALA A 113 12.89 1.73 10.01
N ALA A 114 11.59 1.72 10.32
CA ALA A 114 10.59 0.98 9.56
C ALA A 114 10.39 1.56 8.15
N GLU A 115 10.39 2.88 8.03
CA GLU A 115 10.37 3.60 6.75
C GLU A 115 11.54 3.18 5.85
N GLU A 116 12.77 3.20 6.40
CA GLU A 116 14.01 2.93 5.66
C GLU A 116 14.21 1.45 5.33
N LEU A 117 13.87 0.56 6.28
CA LEU A 117 14.19 -0.88 6.17
C LEU A 117 13.02 -1.70 5.63
N ILE A 118 11.79 -1.19 5.66
CA ILE A 118 10.59 -1.93 5.24
C ILE A 118 9.86 -1.19 4.14
N ARG A 119 9.28 -0.01 4.40
CA ARG A 119 8.38 0.63 3.43
C ARG A 119 9.08 1.02 2.13
N ARG A 120 10.22 1.70 2.20
CA ARG A 120 10.97 2.10 1.00
C ARG A 120 11.46 0.90 0.18
N PRO A 121 12.09 -0.14 0.78
CA PRO A 121 12.40 -1.37 0.06
C PRO A 121 11.18 -2.06 -0.53
N PHE A 122 10.05 -2.07 0.19
CA PHE A 122 8.81 -2.66 -0.30
C PHE A 122 8.28 -1.96 -1.56
N ASN A 123 8.19 -0.63 -1.56
CA ASN A 123 7.79 0.11 -2.76
C ASN A 123 8.75 -0.11 -3.94
N LYS A 124 10.06 -0.28 -3.68
CA LYS A 124 11.02 -0.67 -4.74
C LYS A 124 10.73 -2.06 -5.30
N ILE A 125 10.35 -3.02 -4.45
CA ILE A 125 9.95 -4.36 -4.88
C ILE A 125 8.67 -4.30 -5.72
N LEU A 126 7.67 -3.50 -5.30
CA LEU A 126 6.44 -3.29 -6.08
C LEU A 126 6.75 -2.68 -7.45
N ALA A 127 7.55 -1.61 -7.50
CA ALA A 127 7.95 -0.98 -8.75
C ALA A 127 8.73 -1.94 -9.66
N ALA A 128 9.68 -2.71 -9.11
CA ALA A 128 10.42 -3.71 -9.86
C ALA A 128 9.51 -4.84 -10.37
N ALA A 129 8.57 -5.32 -9.56
CA ALA A 129 7.60 -6.31 -9.97
C ALA A 129 6.70 -5.80 -11.10
N ALA A 130 6.28 -4.54 -11.05
CA ALA A 130 5.50 -3.93 -12.12
C ALA A 130 6.29 -3.90 -13.44
N VAL A 131 7.55 -3.46 -13.40
CA VAL A 131 8.44 -3.47 -14.58
C VAL A 131 8.61 -4.88 -15.14
N ARG A 132 8.90 -5.88 -14.28
CA ARG A 132 9.12 -7.27 -14.72
C ARG A 132 7.91 -7.90 -15.38
N ASN A 133 6.71 -7.52 -14.96
CA ASN A 133 5.46 -8.10 -15.45
C ASN A 133 4.72 -7.19 -16.45
N GLU A 134 5.35 -6.11 -16.92
CA GLU A 134 4.75 -5.12 -17.83
C GLU A 134 3.46 -4.48 -17.26
N TRP A 135 3.36 -4.41 -15.93
CA TRP A 135 2.30 -3.67 -15.23
C TRP A 135 2.67 -2.19 -15.09
N THR A 136 1.67 -1.37 -14.79
CA THR A 136 1.89 0.03 -14.44
C THR A 136 2.09 0.16 -12.94
N TYR A 137 3.23 0.69 -12.49
CA TYR A 137 3.38 1.11 -11.09
C TYR A 137 2.70 2.47 -10.90
N VAL A 138 1.78 2.55 -9.95
CA VAL A 138 1.10 3.78 -9.57
C VAL A 138 1.89 4.45 -8.45
N ASP A 139 2.72 5.41 -8.83
CA ASP A 139 3.40 6.33 -7.93
C ASP A 139 2.52 7.53 -7.54
N GLY A 140 3.07 8.45 -6.73
CA GLY A 140 2.39 9.68 -6.35
C GLY A 140 1.46 9.51 -5.15
N ILE A 141 1.35 8.30 -4.61
CA ILE A 141 0.45 7.99 -3.49
C ILE A 141 1.11 8.43 -2.18
N ASP A 142 2.42 8.22 -2.01
CA ASP A 142 3.14 8.67 -0.82
C ASP A 142 3.14 10.21 -0.70
N GLU A 143 3.17 10.91 -1.83
CA GLU A 143 3.13 12.38 -1.91
C GLU A 143 1.79 12.94 -1.43
N VAL A 144 0.67 12.22 -1.62
CA VAL A 144 -0.64 12.64 -1.09
C VAL A 144 -0.58 12.81 0.43
N PHE A 145 0.18 11.96 1.12
CA PHE A 145 0.28 11.97 2.58
C PHE A 145 1.51 12.72 3.11
N ALA A 146 2.29 13.37 2.23
CA ALA A 146 3.59 13.95 2.58
C ALA A 146 3.55 14.86 3.82
N THR A 147 2.51 15.66 4.01
CA THR A 147 2.32 16.55 5.18
C THR A 147 1.01 16.28 5.94
N HIS A 148 0.40 15.12 5.68
CA HIS A 148 -0.95 14.77 6.12
C HIS A 148 -1.02 13.36 6.72
N GLY A 149 0.12 12.86 7.21
CA GLY A 149 0.18 11.63 7.97
C GLY A 149 -0.58 11.73 9.30
N LEU A 150 -0.55 10.66 10.09
CA LEU A 150 -1.22 10.57 11.39
C LEU A 150 -0.73 11.63 12.38
N CYS A 151 0.54 12.03 12.28
CA CYS A 151 1.15 13.01 13.17
C CYS A 151 0.93 14.47 12.72
N SER A 152 0.19 14.70 11.64
CA SER A 152 -0.21 16.04 11.21
C SER A 152 -1.53 16.46 11.88
N PRO A 153 -1.69 17.73 12.31
CA PRO A 153 -2.97 18.26 12.77
C PRO A 153 -4.07 18.26 11.69
N SER A 154 -3.69 18.17 10.40
CA SER A 154 -4.60 18.03 9.27
C SER A 154 -4.56 16.62 8.68
N SER A 155 -4.53 15.61 9.57
CA SER A 155 -4.35 14.21 9.20
C SER A 155 -5.40 13.70 8.20
N MET A 156 -4.90 12.95 7.21
CA MET A 156 -5.70 12.14 6.30
C MET A 156 -5.69 10.65 6.66
N ILE A 157 -5.19 10.31 7.85
CA ILE A 157 -5.08 8.95 8.37
C ILE A 157 -6.00 8.79 9.57
N VAL A 158 -6.69 7.64 9.64
CA VAL A 158 -7.53 7.28 10.79
C VAL A 158 -6.65 6.85 11.96
N GLY A 159 -6.81 7.52 13.10
CA GLY A 159 -6.10 7.17 14.33
C GLY A 159 -6.63 5.91 15.02
N PHE A 160 -5.87 5.39 15.99
CA PHE A 160 -6.26 4.20 16.77
C PHE A 160 -7.57 4.42 17.55
N ASP A 161 -7.63 5.51 18.33
CA ASP A 161 -8.81 5.85 19.14
C ASP A 161 -10.00 6.23 18.25
N GLU A 162 -9.75 6.88 17.11
CA GLU A 162 -10.78 7.19 16.12
C GLU A 162 -11.41 5.90 15.56
N SER A 163 -10.59 4.92 15.20
CA SER A 163 -11.08 3.61 14.72
C SER A 163 -11.91 2.92 15.80
N LEU A 164 -11.40 2.80 17.03
CA LEU A 164 -12.15 2.22 18.14
C LEU A 164 -13.51 2.89 18.35
N ASN A 165 -13.54 4.23 18.37
CA ASN A 165 -14.76 4.99 18.61
C ASN A 165 -15.77 4.88 17.46
N ARG A 166 -15.32 4.76 16.20
CA ARG A 166 -16.22 4.71 15.04
C ARG A 166 -16.73 3.32 14.69
N GLN A 167 -15.88 2.29 14.80
CA GLN A 167 -16.22 0.93 14.33
C GLN A 167 -16.12 -0.15 15.43
N GLY A 168 -15.77 0.20 16.67
CA GLY A 168 -15.70 -0.71 17.80
C GLY A 168 -14.49 -1.65 17.81
N ASN A 169 -13.53 -1.45 16.90
CA ASN A 169 -12.27 -2.19 16.83
C ASN A 169 -11.19 -1.35 16.13
N VAL A 170 -9.94 -1.85 16.10
CA VAL A 170 -8.76 -1.11 15.60
C VAL A 170 -8.45 -1.40 14.13
N LEU A 171 -9.30 -2.16 13.43
CA LEU A 171 -8.98 -2.66 12.09
C LEU A 171 -8.97 -1.56 11.02
N GLY A 172 -9.58 -0.41 11.30
CA GLY A 172 -9.52 0.77 10.43
C GLY A 172 -8.41 1.76 10.78
N ALA A 173 -7.64 1.51 11.84
CA ALA A 173 -6.54 2.38 12.21
C ALA A 173 -5.42 2.33 11.15
N PHE A 174 -4.76 3.47 10.92
CA PHE A 174 -3.65 3.66 9.97
C PHE A 174 -4.03 3.62 8.48
N TYR A 175 -5.32 3.44 8.17
CA TYR A 175 -5.86 3.59 6.83
C TYR A 175 -6.22 5.05 6.52
N PRO A 176 -6.35 5.43 5.24
CA PRO A 176 -6.79 6.78 4.89
C PRO A 176 -8.21 7.03 5.38
N ASN A 177 -8.51 8.26 5.78
CA ASN A 177 -9.88 8.69 5.96
C ASN A 177 -10.52 9.03 4.60
N ASN A 178 -11.78 9.50 4.60
CA ASN A 178 -12.49 9.85 3.38
C ASN A 178 -11.72 10.85 2.49
N LYS A 179 -11.02 11.82 3.09
CA LYS A 179 -10.26 12.81 2.33
C LYS A 179 -9.01 12.20 1.70
N GLY A 180 -8.29 11.37 2.45
CA GLY A 180 -7.15 10.62 1.92
C GLY A 180 -7.56 9.71 0.75
N HIS A 181 -8.66 8.96 0.91
CA HIS A 181 -9.21 8.13 -0.17
C HIS A 181 -9.63 8.94 -1.39
N GLU A 182 -10.24 10.11 -1.22
CA GLU A 182 -10.61 10.99 -2.32
C GLU A 182 -9.38 11.42 -3.14
N LEU A 183 -8.30 11.85 -2.48
CA LEU A 183 -7.09 12.30 -3.16
C LEU A 183 -6.33 11.15 -3.82
N VAL A 184 -6.26 9.98 -3.18
CA VAL A 184 -5.73 8.76 -3.80
C VAL A 184 -6.52 8.39 -5.06
N ALA A 185 -7.86 8.46 -5.01
CA ALA A 185 -8.69 8.23 -6.17
C ALA A 185 -8.46 9.26 -7.29
N GLN A 186 -8.20 10.52 -6.95
CA GLN A 186 -7.84 11.56 -7.93
C GLN A 186 -6.50 11.25 -8.61
N VAL A 187 -5.49 10.81 -7.87
CA VAL A 187 -4.20 10.36 -8.43
C VAL A 187 -4.42 9.20 -9.41
N LEU A 188 -5.09 8.13 -8.95
CA LEU A 188 -5.41 6.97 -9.79
C LEU A 188 -6.16 7.36 -11.05
N TRP A 189 -7.16 8.23 -10.94
CA TRP A 189 -7.97 8.66 -12.07
C TRP A 189 -7.17 9.49 -13.06
N GLN A 190 -6.54 10.58 -12.61
CA GLN A 190 -5.93 11.57 -13.49
C GLN A 190 -4.63 11.08 -14.13
N MET A 191 -3.80 10.38 -13.36
CA MET A 191 -2.46 10.01 -13.81
C MET A 191 -2.42 8.66 -14.52
N TYR A 192 -3.37 7.76 -14.22
CA TYR A 192 -3.28 6.36 -14.65
C TYR A 192 -4.51 5.87 -15.41
N LEU A 193 -5.68 5.84 -14.79
CA LEU A 193 -6.88 5.25 -15.39
C LEU A 193 -7.39 6.04 -16.58
N ARG A 194 -7.52 7.36 -16.47
CA ARG A 194 -8.02 8.18 -17.58
C ARG A 194 -7.09 8.12 -18.80
N PRO A 195 -5.77 8.35 -18.69
CA PRO A 195 -4.88 8.26 -19.85
C PRO A 195 -4.89 6.86 -20.49
N TYR A 196 -4.90 5.81 -19.68
CA TYR A 196 -4.97 4.44 -20.17
C TYR A 196 -6.27 4.19 -20.95
N LEU A 197 -7.42 4.54 -20.38
CA LEU A 197 -8.72 4.35 -21.00
C LEU A 197 -8.89 5.20 -22.28
N GLN A 198 -8.30 6.39 -22.34
CA GLN A 198 -8.27 7.20 -23.57
C GLN A 198 -7.47 6.48 -24.68
N GLN A 199 -6.38 5.79 -24.34
CA GLN A 199 -5.58 5.02 -25.29
C GLN A 199 -6.27 3.74 -25.77
N VAL A 200 -6.90 2.98 -24.87
CA VAL A 200 -7.42 1.64 -25.20
C VAL A 200 -8.90 1.62 -25.61
N ALA A 201 -9.71 2.57 -25.13
CA ALA A 201 -11.15 2.61 -25.37
C ALA A 201 -11.60 3.79 -26.24
N GLY A 202 -10.67 4.67 -26.66
CA GLY A 202 -11.01 5.86 -27.45
C GLY A 202 -11.98 6.82 -26.75
N LEU A 203 -12.04 6.75 -25.41
CA LEU A 203 -12.81 7.69 -24.60
C LEU A 203 -12.17 9.08 -24.70
N PRO A 204 -12.94 10.18 -24.74
CA PRO A 204 -12.41 11.54 -24.77
C PRO A 204 -11.71 11.95 -23.46
#